data_AF-A0A7C2X2L4-F1
#
_entry.id   AF-A0A7C2X2L4-F1
#
_cell.length_a   1.000
_cell.length_b   1.000
_cell.length_c   1.000
_cell.angle_alpha   90.00
_cell.angle_beta   90.00
_cell.angle_gamma   90.00
#
_symmetry.space_group_name_H-M   'P 1'
#
loop_
_entity.id
_entity.type
_entity.pdbx_description
1 polymer ?
#
loop_
_entity_poly.entity_id
_entity_poly.type
_entity_poly.pdbx_seq_one_letter_code
_entity_poly.pdbx_strand_id
1 'polypeptide(L)'
;MIDRSLEGFPPLIINELQAMMPQIPPSMHALVLDLTEETVPLSCDAAVEFLRNCPFVTERVKPAGLESWFREGLELLRKSEQSGIEYFRIGTGKSARLIEELSPGVGLAVTRDVLETYCLALAGRKTPILSTEDFMTGQSPSAESLTHGDVIFLPEFVDKYPDKPQNFTWYKVMATHQIGHVEFGSYELQIDDRISTLCRDFGLPLDRKETDHAETDLVRFLNLFSNRRLATDIFTIVEDSRVDSLIKQWYRGISHDYSNIQAEALSIRPPITSHSLREALLEIMVRLSLEPSGRWLVPSILRTPLHLTGVIMSRIQSPETGIGDSAEATILLYHLASRIPGDHSRIDSWEV
;
A
#
# COMPACT_ATOMS: atom_id res chain seq x y z
N MET A 1 -15.53 15.47 -25.19
CA MET A 1 -14.61 16.11 -26.16
C MET A 1 -14.10 15.07 -27.18
N ILE A 2 -14.99 14.19 -27.68
CA ILE A 2 -14.64 13.05 -28.56
C ILE A 2 -15.28 13.19 -29.97
N ASP A 3 -16.19 14.15 -30.14
CA ASP A 3 -17.15 14.12 -31.26
C ASP A 3 -16.65 14.73 -32.60
N ARG A 4 -15.37 15.09 -32.69
CA ARG A 4 -14.75 15.61 -33.93
C ARG A 4 -13.59 14.76 -34.47
N SER A 5 -13.20 13.68 -33.79
CA SER A 5 -11.98 12.91 -34.13
C SER A 5 -12.22 11.54 -34.77
N LEU A 6 -13.47 11.14 -35.02
CA LEU A 6 -13.80 9.84 -35.61
C LEU A 6 -14.11 9.91 -37.12
N GLU A 7 -14.21 11.13 -37.68
CA GLU A 7 -14.40 11.34 -39.12
C GLU A 7 -13.14 10.88 -39.87
N GLY A 8 -13.28 9.82 -40.70
CA GLY A 8 -12.18 9.29 -41.52
C GLY A 8 -11.80 7.84 -41.21
N PHE A 9 -12.23 7.30 -40.06
CA PHE A 9 -11.95 5.91 -39.71
C PHE A 9 -12.98 4.93 -40.33
N PRO A 10 -12.56 3.72 -40.75
CA PRO A 10 -13.47 2.65 -41.12
C PRO A 10 -14.44 2.30 -39.97
N PRO A 11 -15.69 1.86 -40.24
CA PRO A 11 -16.66 1.52 -39.19
C PRO A 11 -16.15 0.50 -38.16
N LEU A 12 -15.34 -0.46 -38.60
CA LEU A 12 -14.70 -1.44 -37.71
C LEU A 12 -13.80 -0.76 -36.66
N ILE A 13 -13.01 0.23 -37.08
CA ILE A 13 -12.09 0.96 -36.21
C ILE A 13 -12.84 1.90 -35.26
N ILE A 14 -13.92 2.53 -35.74
CA ILE A 14 -14.79 3.37 -34.90
C ILE A 14 -15.36 2.55 -33.74
N ASN A 15 -15.86 1.34 -34.03
CA ASN A 15 -16.40 0.45 -32.99
C ASN A 15 -15.33 0.08 -31.95
N GLU A 16 -14.11 -0.25 -32.40
CA GLU A 16 -13.02 -0.63 -31.50
C GLU A 16 -12.54 0.56 -30.65
N LEU A 17 -12.44 1.76 -31.24
CA LEU A 17 -12.14 3.00 -30.51
C LEU A 17 -13.18 3.28 -29.43
N GLN A 18 -14.47 3.14 -29.75
CA GLN A 18 -15.55 3.33 -28.77
C GLN A 18 -15.47 2.33 -27.61
N ALA A 19 -15.04 1.10 -27.89
CA ALA A 19 -14.90 0.05 -26.87
C ALA A 19 -13.65 0.24 -25.98
N MET A 20 -12.51 0.63 -26.57
CA MET A 20 -11.22 0.62 -25.88
C MET A 20 -10.85 1.96 -25.25
N MET A 21 -11.19 3.10 -25.85
CA MET A 21 -10.80 4.43 -25.34
C MET A 21 -11.22 4.71 -23.88
N PRO A 22 -12.40 4.28 -23.39
CA PRO A 22 -12.77 4.45 -21.98
C PRO A 22 -11.84 3.75 -20.99
N GLN A 23 -11.10 2.73 -21.44
CA GLN A 23 -10.16 1.95 -20.63
C GLN A 23 -8.73 2.49 -20.71
N ILE A 24 -8.48 3.48 -21.56
CA ILE A 24 -7.17 4.10 -21.76
C ILE A 24 -7.10 5.40 -20.93
N PRO A 25 -5.96 5.72 -20.28
CA PRO A 25 -5.79 7.00 -19.59
C PRO A 25 -6.08 8.19 -20.52
N PRO A 26 -6.85 9.21 -20.08
CA PRO A 26 -7.20 10.37 -20.92
C PRO A 26 -5.98 11.12 -21.48
N SER A 27 -4.85 11.09 -20.78
CA SER A 27 -3.59 11.68 -21.24
C SER A 27 -2.99 10.98 -22.47
N MET A 28 -3.38 9.75 -22.76
CA MET A 28 -2.90 8.95 -23.89
C MET A 28 -3.86 8.99 -25.10
N HIS A 29 -5.07 9.53 -24.94
CA HIS A 29 -6.13 9.46 -25.95
C HIS A 29 -5.72 10.05 -27.30
N ALA A 30 -5.12 11.25 -27.29
CA ALA A 30 -4.67 11.90 -28.52
C ALA A 30 -3.60 11.07 -29.23
N LEU A 31 -2.61 10.58 -28.49
CA LEU A 31 -1.55 9.75 -29.04
C LEU A 31 -2.10 8.45 -29.65
N VAL A 32 -2.99 7.74 -28.94
CA VAL A 32 -3.59 6.49 -29.46
C VAL A 32 -4.37 6.74 -30.75
N LEU A 33 -5.09 7.85 -30.86
CA LEU A 33 -5.81 8.22 -32.08
C LEU A 33 -4.83 8.46 -33.25
N ASP A 34 -3.77 9.25 -33.03
CA ASP A 34 -2.75 9.54 -34.05
C ASP A 34 -2.06 8.25 -34.54
N LEU A 35 -1.69 7.35 -33.63
CA LEU A 35 -1.07 6.06 -33.97
C LEU A 35 -2.04 5.12 -34.70
N THR A 36 -3.34 5.18 -34.36
CA THR A 36 -4.37 4.41 -35.07
C THR A 36 -4.54 4.92 -36.50
N GLU A 37 -4.57 6.24 -36.71
CA GLU A 37 -4.64 6.87 -38.03
C GLU A 37 -3.49 6.43 -38.94
N GLU A 38 -2.29 6.25 -38.38
CA GLU A 38 -1.12 5.78 -39.13
C GLU A 38 -1.20 4.29 -39.50
N THR A 39 -1.88 3.45 -38.70
CA THR A 39 -1.94 2.00 -38.91
C THR A 39 -3.02 1.59 -39.90
N VAL A 40 -4.16 2.29 -39.89
CA VAL A 40 -5.34 1.96 -40.68
C VAL A 40 -5.08 1.87 -42.19
N PRO A 41 -4.28 2.76 -42.82
CA PRO A 41 -3.94 2.64 -44.23
C PRO A 41 -3.09 1.41 -44.58
N LEU A 42 -2.41 0.81 -43.59
CA LEU A 42 -1.54 -0.35 -43.78
C LEU A 42 -2.30 -1.66 -43.55
N SER A 43 -3.08 -1.75 -42.48
CA SER A 43 -3.93 -2.91 -42.17
C SER A 43 -4.96 -2.55 -41.10
N CYS A 44 -6.24 -2.74 -41.43
CA CYS A 44 -7.33 -2.58 -40.46
C CYS A 44 -7.26 -3.63 -39.35
N ASP A 45 -6.87 -4.86 -39.67
CA ASP A 45 -6.77 -5.94 -38.68
C ASP A 45 -5.65 -5.66 -37.68
N ALA A 46 -4.51 -5.14 -38.14
CA ALA A 46 -3.43 -4.71 -37.25
C ALA A 46 -3.84 -3.54 -36.35
N ALA A 47 -4.61 -2.57 -36.89
CA ALA A 47 -5.13 -1.45 -36.11
C ALA A 47 -6.13 -1.92 -35.03
N VAL A 48 -6.97 -2.91 -35.32
CA VAL A 48 -7.86 -3.53 -34.32
C VAL A 48 -7.05 -4.20 -33.21
N GLU A 49 -6.05 -5.01 -33.55
CA GLU A 49 -5.24 -5.70 -32.54
C GLU A 49 -4.39 -4.70 -31.71
N PHE A 50 -3.89 -3.63 -32.33
CA PHE A 50 -3.25 -2.52 -31.62
C PHE A 50 -4.21 -1.90 -30.59
N LEU A 51 -5.41 -1.49 -31.01
CA LEU A 51 -6.41 -0.86 -30.15
C LEU A 51 -6.85 -1.76 -29.00
N ARG A 52 -7.10 -3.04 -29.25
CA ARG A 52 -7.48 -4.03 -28.23
C ARG A 52 -6.46 -4.15 -27.11
N ASN A 53 -5.19 -3.98 -27.44
CA ASN A 53 -4.10 -4.15 -26.50
C ASN A 53 -3.58 -2.83 -25.92
N CYS A 54 -4.02 -1.67 -26.43
CA CYS A 54 -3.68 -0.35 -25.89
C CYS A 54 -3.99 -0.20 -24.39
N PRO A 55 -5.14 -0.63 -23.85
CA PRO A 55 -5.39 -0.55 -22.40
C PRO A 55 -4.27 -1.22 -21.60
N PHE A 56 -3.94 -2.47 -21.93
CA PHE A 56 -2.87 -3.23 -21.29
C PHE A 56 -1.49 -2.54 -21.41
N VAL A 57 -1.15 -2.04 -22.59
CA VAL A 57 0.16 -1.38 -22.84
C VAL A 57 0.24 -0.06 -22.08
N THR A 58 -0.79 0.77 -22.16
CA THR A 58 -0.82 2.12 -21.55
C THR A 58 -0.88 2.12 -20.03
N GLU A 59 -1.29 1.02 -19.41
CA GLU A 59 -1.11 0.79 -17.97
C GLU A 59 0.36 0.58 -17.57
N ARG A 60 1.20 0.14 -18.51
CA ARG A 60 2.58 -0.32 -18.22
C ARG A 60 3.65 0.61 -18.74
N VAL A 61 3.37 1.41 -19.77
CA VAL A 61 4.36 2.29 -20.41
C VAL A 61 3.89 3.74 -20.49
N LYS A 62 4.86 4.64 -20.42
CA LYS A 62 4.68 6.08 -20.64
C LYS A 62 4.44 6.39 -22.14
N PRO A 63 4.02 7.61 -22.52
CA PRO A 63 3.70 7.93 -23.92
C PRO A 63 4.83 7.60 -24.91
N ALA A 64 6.07 7.93 -24.58
CA ALA A 64 7.25 7.59 -25.39
C ALA A 64 7.48 6.07 -25.53
N GLY A 65 7.10 5.29 -24.50
CA GLY A 65 7.13 3.83 -24.54
C GLY A 65 6.04 3.26 -25.45
N LEU A 66 4.83 3.81 -25.42
CA LEU A 66 3.76 3.43 -26.34
C LEU A 66 4.19 3.69 -27.80
N GLU A 67 4.76 4.87 -28.08
CA GLU A 67 5.31 5.20 -29.38
C GLU A 67 6.41 4.21 -29.80
N SER A 68 7.37 3.92 -28.92
CA SER A 68 8.47 3.00 -29.23
C SER A 68 7.96 1.59 -29.53
N TRP A 69 7.03 1.08 -28.73
CA TRP A 69 6.37 -0.21 -28.95
C TRP A 69 5.59 -0.22 -30.27
N PHE A 70 4.88 0.86 -30.57
CA PHE A 70 4.13 1.01 -31.81
C PHE A 70 5.02 1.02 -33.06
N ARG A 71 6.12 1.78 -33.03
CA ARG A 71 7.06 1.91 -34.15
C ARG A 71 7.66 0.55 -34.52
N GLU A 72 8.01 -0.27 -33.53
CA GLU A 72 8.49 -1.63 -33.76
C GLU A 72 7.41 -2.51 -34.42
N GLY A 73 6.16 -2.41 -33.98
CA GLY A 73 5.03 -3.11 -34.61
C GLY A 73 4.78 -2.67 -36.05
N LEU A 74 4.89 -1.37 -36.32
CA LEU A 74 4.74 -0.80 -37.66
C LEU A 74 5.83 -1.27 -38.63
N GLU A 75 7.08 -1.37 -38.15
CA GLU A 75 8.19 -1.92 -38.94
C GLU A 75 8.00 -3.41 -39.28
N LEU A 76 7.43 -4.19 -38.37
CA LEU A 76 7.05 -5.58 -38.65
C LEU A 76 5.88 -5.66 -39.63
N LEU A 77 4.88 -4.79 -39.46
CA LEU A 77 3.71 -4.71 -40.34
C LEU A 77 4.11 -4.40 -41.79
N ARG A 78 5.05 -3.47 -41.98
CA ARG A 78 5.61 -3.12 -43.30
C ARG A 78 6.33 -4.28 -43.98
N LYS A 79 6.88 -5.23 -43.21
CA LYS A 79 7.52 -6.44 -43.75
C LYS A 79 6.51 -7.52 -44.09
N SER A 80 5.50 -7.70 -43.25
CA SER A 80 4.41 -8.66 -43.44
C SER A 80 3.24 -8.30 -42.54
N GLU A 81 2.05 -8.22 -43.12
CA GLU A 81 0.81 -7.93 -42.39
C GLU A 81 0.64 -8.87 -41.18
N GLN A 82 0.80 -10.18 -41.40
CA GLN A 82 0.70 -11.19 -40.35
C GLN A 82 1.69 -10.97 -39.20
N SER A 83 2.90 -10.48 -39.49
CA SER A 83 3.91 -10.22 -38.46
C SER A 83 3.54 -9.02 -37.58
N GLY A 84 2.95 -7.97 -38.17
CA GLY A 84 2.45 -6.82 -37.41
C GLY A 84 1.25 -7.17 -36.53
N ILE A 85 0.28 -7.91 -37.08
CA ILE A 85 -0.89 -8.41 -36.34
C ILE A 85 -0.43 -9.26 -35.14
N GLU A 86 0.48 -10.20 -35.36
CA GLU A 86 0.99 -11.09 -34.30
C GLU A 86 1.76 -10.33 -33.21
N TYR A 87 2.47 -9.28 -33.59
CA TYR A 87 3.16 -8.40 -32.64
C TYR A 87 2.16 -7.63 -31.76
N PHE A 88 1.13 -7.03 -32.36
CA PHE A 88 0.13 -6.25 -31.63
C PHE A 88 -0.77 -7.09 -30.75
N ARG A 89 -0.94 -8.39 -31.02
CA ARG A 89 -1.69 -9.32 -30.15
C ARG A 89 -1.04 -9.57 -28.77
N ILE A 90 0.22 -9.16 -28.56
CA ILE A 90 0.98 -9.44 -27.33
C ILE A 90 1.07 -10.96 -27.04
N GLY A 91 0.95 -11.80 -28.09
CA GLY A 91 1.02 -13.26 -27.98
C GLY A 91 2.44 -13.82 -28.10
N THR A 92 3.40 -12.98 -28.51
CA THR A 92 4.78 -13.40 -28.79
C THR A 92 5.79 -12.70 -27.88
N GLY A 93 6.88 -13.42 -27.59
CA GLY A 93 7.91 -12.96 -26.67
C GLY A 93 8.54 -11.60 -27.04
N LYS A 94 8.51 -11.14 -28.30
CA LYS A 94 9.12 -9.86 -28.68
C LYS A 94 8.32 -8.66 -28.20
N SER A 95 7.00 -8.64 -28.44
CA SER A 95 6.12 -7.56 -28.02
C SER A 95 6.07 -7.45 -26.50
N ALA A 96 5.86 -8.58 -25.82
CA ALA A 96 5.86 -8.64 -24.36
C ALA A 96 7.21 -8.21 -23.75
N ARG A 97 8.35 -8.63 -24.31
CA ARG A 97 9.69 -8.21 -23.84
C ARG A 97 9.90 -6.72 -24.01
N LEU A 98 9.48 -6.13 -25.14
CA LEU A 98 9.66 -4.70 -25.35
C LEU A 98 8.77 -3.89 -24.41
N ILE A 99 7.52 -4.29 -24.17
CA ILE A 99 6.65 -3.66 -23.17
C ILE A 99 7.32 -3.72 -21.80
N GLU A 100 7.85 -4.89 -21.43
CA GLU A 100 8.58 -5.06 -20.17
C GLU A 100 9.79 -4.12 -20.13
N GLU A 101 10.65 -4.08 -21.15
CA GLU A 101 11.82 -3.19 -21.22
C GLU A 101 11.47 -1.70 -21.13
N LEU A 102 10.35 -1.30 -21.74
CA LEU A 102 9.85 0.07 -21.75
C LEU A 102 9.06 0.44 -20.49
N SER A 103 8.65 -0.54 -19.69
CA SER A 103 7.89 -0.31 -18.48
C SER A 103 8.81 0.21 -17.37
N PRO A 104 8.54 1.39 -16.79
CA PRO A 104 9.22 1.80 -15.57
C PRO A 104 8.74 1.02 -14.34
N GLY A 105 7.54 0.46 -14.40
CA GLY A 105 6.91 -0.27 -13.32
C GLY A 105 7.34 -1.73 -13.21
N VAL A 106 6.90 -2.35 -12.12
CA VAL A 106 7.21 -3.74 -11.78
C VAL A 106 5.91 -4.48 -11.46
N GLY A 107 5.66 -5.58 -12.16
CA GLY A 107 4.53 -6.47 -11.90
C GLY A 107 4.84 -7.49 -10.81
N LEU A 108 3.90 -7.70 -9.89
CA LEU A 108 4.01 -8.68 -8.81
C LEU A 108 4.18 -10.11 -9.36
N ALA A 109 3.50 -10.45 -10.46
CA ALA A 109 3.58 -11.78 -11.06
C ALA A 109 5.02 -12.21 -11.41
N VAL A 110 5.90 -11.25 -11.74
CA VAL A 110 7.29 -11.52 -12.11
C VAL A 110 8.21 -11.58 -10.89
N THR A 111 7.87 -10.86 -9.82
CA THR A 111 8.73 -10.71 -8.64
C THR A 111 8.28 -11.53 -7.44
N ARG A 112 7.08 -12.13 -7.48
CA ARG A 112 6.47 -12.90 -6.39
C ARG A 112 7.41 -13.94 -5.80
N ASP A 113 7.97 -14.84 -6.61
CA ASP A 113 8.82 -15.93 -6.13
C ASP A 113 10.10 -15.41 -5.43
N VAL A 114 10.66 -14.32 -5.94
CA VAL A 114 11.83 -13.66 -5.34
C VAL A 114 11.45 -13.03 -4.00
N LEU A 115 10.29 -12.37 -3.93
CA LEU A 115 9.79 -11.74 -2.70
C LEU A 115 9.38 -12.79 -1.65
N GLU A 116 8.79 -13.92 -2.04
CA GLU A 116 8.48 -15.03 -1.12
C GLU A 116 9.75 -15.64 -0.55
N THR A 117 10.77 -15.83 -1.38
CA THR A 117 12.10 -16.31 -0.94
C THR A 117 12.75 -15.31 0.02
N TYR A 118 12.63 -14.02 -0.30
CA TYR A 118 13.09 -12.93 0.56
C TYR A 118 12.40 -12.92 1.93
N CYS A 119 11.06 -13.04 1.96
CA CYS A 119 10.28 -13.10 3.20
C CYS A 119 10.59 -14.36 4.02
N LEU A 120 10.76 -15.51 3.36
CA LEU A 120 11.19 -16.74 4.00
C LEU A 120 12.56 -16.59 4.69
N ALA A 121 13.50 -15.90 4.04
CA ALA A 121 14.82 -15.64 4.62
C ALA A 121 14.76 -14.69 5.83
N LEU A 122 13.79 -13.78 5.87
CA LEU A 122 13.61 -12.86 7.00
C LEU A 122 12.95 -13.54 8.20
N ALA A 123 11.81 -14.23 7.98
CA ALA A 123 10.97 -14.72 9.07
C ALA A 123 11.03 -16.23 9.34
N GLY A 124 11.86 -16.96 8.57
CA GLY A 124 12.00 -18.41 8.72
C GLY A 124 10.75 -19.24 8.38
N ARG A 125 9.67 -18.60 7.93
CA ARG A 125 8.41 -19.24 7.52
C ARG A 125 8.03 -18.84 6.10
N LYS A 126 7.41 -19.77 5.37
CA LYS A 126 6.90 -19.49 4.03
C LYS A 126 5.55 -18.77 4.14
N THR A 127 5.50 -17.53 3.69
CA THR A 127 4.27 -16.72 3.66
C THR A 127 3.91 -16.40 2.21
N PRO A 128 2.74 -16.83 1.70
CA PRO A 128 2.30 -16.51 0.34
C PRO A 128 2.11 -15.00 0.16
N ILE A 129 2.40 -14.52 -1.05
CA ILE A 129 2.15 -13.14 -1.45
C ILE A 129 1.01 -13.09 -2.47
N LEU A 130 -0.10 -12.46 -2.08
CA LEU A 130 -1.29 -12.26 -2.91
C LEU A 130 -1.42 -10.80 -3.35
N SER A 131 -2.23 -10.59 -4.39
CA SER A 131 -2.57 -9.25 -4.86
C SER A 131 -3.56 -8.58 -3.90
N THR A 132 -3.39 -7.27 -3.67
CA THR A 132 -4.37 -6.45 -2.95
C THR A 132 -5.70 -6.38 -3.69
N GLU A 133 -5.68 -6.39 -5.02
CA GLU A 133 -6.86 -6.42 -5.89
C GLU A 133 -7.66 -7.73 -5.74
N ASP A 134 -6.98 -8.89 -5.64
CA ASP A 134 -7.62 -10.17 -5.32
C ASP A 134 -8.32 -10.13 -3.95
N PHE A 135 -7.73 -9.44 -2.98
CA PHE A 135 -8.33 -9.21 -1.66
C PHE A 135 -9.57 -8.33 -1.74
N MET A 136 -9.50 -7.19 -2.44
CA MET A 136 -10.64 -6.29 -2.59
C MET A 136 -11.83 -6.92 -3.33
N THR A 137 -11.55 -7.82 -4.26
CA THR A 137 -12.59 -8.53 -5.04
C THR A 137 -13.14 -9.78 -4.32
N GLY A 138 -12.59 -10.14 -3.16
CA GLY A 138 -13.01 -11.33 -2.39
C GLY A 138 -12.56 -12.66 -3.01
N GLN A 139 -11.59 -12.62 -3.93
CA GLN A 139 -10.97 -13.81 -4.53
C GLN A 139 -9.85 -14.41 -3.65
N SER A 140 -9.48 -13.71 -2.58
CA SER A 140 -8.46 -14.06 -1.59
C SER A 140 -9.06 -14.45 -0.23
N PRO A 141 -8.27 -15.06 0.68
CA PRO A 141 -8.75 -15.47 2.00
C PRO A 141 -9.27 -14.31 2.86
N SER A 142 -10.08 -14.65 3.86
CA SER A 142 -10.86 -13.73 4.70
C SER A 142 -10.00 -12.70 5.44
N ALA A 143 -10.65 -11.65 5.98
CA ALA A 143 -10.01 -10.67 6.86
C ALA A 143 -9.28 -11.30 8.07
N GLU A 144 -9.58 -12.55 8.42
CA GLU A 144 -8.88 -13.32 9.46
C GLU A 144 -7.41 -13.59 9.08
N SER A 145 -7.07 -13.73 7.80
CA SER A 145 -5.67 -13.90 7.37
C SER A 145 -4.80 -12.65 7.64
N LEU A 146 -5.41 -11.45 7.66
CA LEU A 146 -4.73 -10.22 8.09
C LEU A 146 -4.46 -10.23 9.61
N THR A 147 -5.29 -10.92 10.38
CA THR A 147 -5.17 -11.00 11.85
C THR A 147 -4.15 -12.03 12.33
N HIS A 148 -3.60 -12.85 11.42
CA HIS A 148 -2.63 -13.90 11.74
C HIS A 148 -1.28 -13.76 11.04
N GLY A 149 -1.18 -12.87 10.04
CA GLY A 149 0.05 -12.70 9.25
C GLY A 149 0.35 -13.88 8.33
N ASP A 150 -0.69 -14.64 7.96
CA ASP A 150 -0.55 -15.84 7.13
C ASP A 150 -0.35 -15.52 5.65
N VAL A 151 -0.62 -14.28 5.23
CA VAL A 151 -0.55 -13.82 3.84
C VAL A 151 -0.01 -12.39 3.82
N ILE A 152 0.85 -12.09 2.85
CA ILE A 152 1.28 -10.72 2.52
C ILE A 152 0.47 -10.24 1.32
N PHE A 153 -0.03 -9.01 1.37
CA PHE A 153 -0.75 -8.39 0.25
C PHE A 153 0.06 -7.27 -0.38
N LEU A 154 0.30 -7.35 -1.69
CA LEU A 154 0.99 -6.32 -2.46
C LEU A 154 0.15 -5.97 -3.71
N PRO A 155 0.20 -4.73 -4.24
CA PRO A 155 -0.45 -4.41 -5.51
C PRO A 155 0.03 -5.30 -6.66
N GLU A 156 -0.80 -5.56 -7.65
CA GLU A 156 -0.39 -6.32 -8.85
C GLU A 156 0.71 -5.64 -9.65
N PHE A 157 0.73 -4.31 -9.63
CA PHE A 157 1.66 -3.49 -10.41
C PHE A 157 2.03 -2.21 -9.66
N VAL A 158 3.32 -1.85 -9.71
CA VAL A 158 3.86 -0.64 -9.07
C VAL A 158 4.65 0.16 -10.09
N ASP A 159 4.17 1.36 -10.41
CA ASP A 159 4.86 2.40 -11.21
C ASP A 159 4.85 3.74 -10.45
N LYS A 160 5.41 3.71 -9.24
CA LYS A 160 5.49 4.89 -8.36
C LYS A 160 6.73 5.74 -8.66
N TYR A 161 7.79 5.10 -9.14
CA TYR A 161 9.10 5.70 -9.35
C TYR A 161 9.54 5.64 -10.82
N PRO A 162 10.51 6.48 -11.24
CA PRO A 162 10.93 6.54 -12.63
C PRO A 162 11.56 5.26 -13.18
N ASP A 163 12.10 4.39 -12.31
CA ASP A 163 12.85 3.20 -12.68
C ASP A 163 12.40 1.93 -11.94
N LYS A 164 12.60 0.79 -12.60
CA LYS A 164 12.26 -0.53 -12.07
C LYS A 164 12.95 -0.88 -10.76
N PRO A 165 14.28 -0.67 -10.60
CA PRO A 165 14.94 -0.93 -9.33
C PRO A 165 14.26 -0.25 -8.14
N GLN A 166 13.86 1.02 -8.28
CA GLN A 166 13.19 1.75 -7.21
C GLN A 166 11.76 1.22 -6.95
N ASN A 167 11.00 0.89 -8.01
CA ASN A 167 9.70 0.23 -7.87
C ASN A 167 9.80 -1.17 -7.21
N PHE A 168 10.82 -1.95 -7.53
CA PHE A 168 11.09 -3.22 -6.85
C PHE A 168 11.51 -3.03 -5.39
N THR A 169 12.30 -1.99 -5.10
CA THR A 169 12.65 -1.61 -3.73
C THR A 169 11.41 -1.27 -2.90
N TRP A 170 10.40 -0.65 -3.49
CA TRP A 170 9.13 -0.41 -2.82
C TRP A 170 8.42 -1.71 -2.43
N TYR A 171 8.35 -2.71 -3.33
CA TYR A 171 7.81 -4.02 -2.98
C TYR A 171 8.57 -4.66 -1.82
N LYS A 172 9.92 -4.62 -1.84
CA LYS A 172 10.71 -5.13 -0.72
C LYS A 172 10.34 -4.45 0.59
N VAL A 173 10.21 -3.13 0.61
CA VAL A 173 9.90 -2.38 1.84
C VAL A 173 8.50 -2.72 2.35
N MET A 174 7.49 -2.78 1.48
CA MET A 174 6.13 -3.20 1.87
C MET A 174 6.06 -4.65 2.35
N ALA A 175 6.77 -5.56 1.67
CA ALA A 175 6.87 -6.95 2.08
C ALA A 175 7.60 -7.08 3.43
N THR A 176 8.67 -6.29 3.65
CA THR A 176 9.44 -6.26 4.90
C THR A 176 8.60 -5.74 6.06
N HIS A 177 7.80 -4.70 5.83
CA HIS A 177 6.88 -4.17 6.83
C HIS A 177 5.90 -5.27 7.29
N GLN A 178 5.19 -5.91 6.35
CA GLN A 178 4.21 -6.95 6.67
C GLN A 178 4.85 -8.22 7.28
N ILE A 179 5.95 -8.72 6.70
CA ILE A 179 6.64 -9.89 7.27
C ILE A 179 7.34 -9.55 8.58
N GLY A 180 7.64 -8.28 8.85
CA GLY A 180 8.18 -7.81 10.11
C GLY A 180 7.22 -8.05 11.27
N HIS A 181 5.91 -7.90 11.07
CA HIS A 181 4.93 -8.25 12.10
C HIS A 181 4.98 -9.73 12.48
N VAL A 182 5.20 -10.56 11.46
CA VAL A 182 5.40 -12.00 11.59
C VAL A 182 6.70 -12.31 12.33
N GLU A 183 7.83 -11.73 11.91
CA GLU A 183 9.15 -11.96 12.50
C GLU A 183 9.22 -11.48 13.96
N PHE A 184 8.62 -10.33 14.26
CA PHE A 184 8.70 -9.70 15.58
C PHE A 184 7.50 -10.00 16.47
N GLY A 185 6.71 -11.04 16.14
CA GLY A 185 5.72 -11.65 17.04
C GLY A 185 4.46 -10.81 17.29
N SER A 186 4.03 -9.98 16.34
CA SER A 186 2.82 -9.14 16.48
C SER A 186 1.54 -9.93 16.76
N TYR A 187 1.50 -11.20 16.34
CA TYR A 187 0.35 -12.08 16.46
C TYR A 187 0.43 -13.02 17.67
N GLU A 188 1.50 -12.93 18.47
CA GLU A 188 1.80 -13.84 19.58
C GLU A 188 1.49 -13.19 20.93
N LEU A 189 0.57 -12.22 20.97
CA LEU A 189 0.15 -11.59 22.22
C LEU A 189 -0.38 -12.65 23.19
N GLN A 190 0.09 -12.58 24.43
CA GLN A 190 -0.45 -13.34 25.55
C GLN A 190 -0.94 -12.35 26.61
N ILE A 191 -2.18 -12.50 27.07
CA ILE A 191 -2.70 -11.68 28.17
C ILE A 191 -2.15 -12.24 29.49
N ASP A 192 -0.98 -11.77 29.87
CA ASP A 192 -0.29 -12.14 31.11
C ASP A 192 -0.80 -11.35 32.34
N ASP A 193 -0.19 -11.59 33.51
CA ASP A 193 -0.55 -10.91 34.76
C ASP A 193 -0.26 -9.39 34.71
N ARG A 194 0.73 -8.97 33.91
CA ARG A 194 1.14 -7.57 33.76
C ARG A 194 0.05 -6.80 33.02
N ILE A 195 -0.36 -7.28 31.85
CA ILE A 195 -1.48 -6.72 31.07
C ILE A 195 -2.78 -6.82 31.86
N SER A 196 -3.05 -7.95 32.51
CA SER A 196 -4.25 -8.13 33.32
C SER A 196 -4.34 -7.13 34.47
N THR A 197 -3.22 -6.80 35.10
CA THR A 197 -3.19 -5.79 36.17
C THR A 197 -3.48 -4.41 35.60
N LEU A 198 -2.85 -4.04 34.49
CA LEU A 198 -3.08 -2.75 33.84
C LEU A 198 -4.54 -2.59 33.38
N CYS A 199 -5.12 -3.63 32.78
CA CYS A 199 -6.53 -3.64 32.42
C CYS A 199 -7.44 -3.35 33.62
N ARG A 200 -7.19 -3.96 34.80
CA ARG A 200 -7.96 -3.67 36.02
C ARG A 200 -7.79 -2.23 36.49
N ASP A 201 -6.56 -1.73 36.49
CA ASP A 201 -6.25 -0.36 36.93
C ASP A 201 -6.93 0.70 36.06
N PHE A 202 -7.13 0.39 34.78
CA PHE A 202 -7.82 1.26 33.81
C PHE A 202 -9.30 0.90 33.61
N GLY A 203 -9.85 -0.03 34.40
CA GLY A 203 -11.27 -0.39 34.39
C GLY A 203 -11.75 -1.16 33.16
N LEU A 204 -10.85 -1.86 32.45
CA LEU A 204 -11.19 -2.71 31.33
C LEU A 204 -11.79 -4.05 31.82
N PRO A 205 -12.90 -4.52 31.22
CA PRO A 205 -13.63 -5.71 31.68
C PRO A 205 -12.91 -6.99 31.27
N LEU A 206 -11.99 -7.46 32.10
CA LEU A 206 -11.39 -8.80 31.98
C LEU A 206 -12.39 -9.88 32.39
N ASP A 207 -13.42 -10.12 31.59
CA ASP A 207 -14.26 -11.30 31.80
C ASP A 207 -13.47 -12.53 31.32
N ARG A 208 -13.06 -13.39 32.27
CA ARG A 208 -12.61 -14.78 32.01
C ARG A 208 -13.81 -15.66 31.60
N LYS A 209 -14.67 -15.19 30.69
CA LYS A 209 -15.56 -16.15 30.03
C LYS A 209 -14.67 -16.98 29.14
N GLU A 210 -14.77 -18.30 29.26
CA GLU A 210 -14.31 -19.25 28.26
C GLU A 210 -15.06 -18.91 26.96
N THR A 211 -14.55 -17.91 26.23
CA THR A 211 -14.95 -17.68 24.86
C THR A 211 -14.33 -18.77 24.02
N ASP A 212 -15.04 -19.10 22.94
CA ASP A 212 -14.72 -20.14 21.98
C ASP A 212 -13.21 -20.26 21.74
N HIS A 213 -12.65 -21.47 21.87
CA HIS A 213 -11.19 -21.74 21.80
C HIS A 213 -10.50 -21.33 20.47
N ALA A 214 -11.24 -20.70 19.56
CA ALA A 214 -10.77 -20.23 18.27
C ALA A 214 -10.29 -18.76 18.26
N GLU A 215 -10.64 -17.93 19.26
CA GLU A 215 -10.28 -16.49 19.26
C GLU A 215 -8.90 -16.24 19.90
N THR A 216 -8.01 -15.52 19.19
CA THR A 216 -6.67 -15.19 19.71
C THR A 216 -6.72 -14.17 20.85
N ASP A 217 -5.69 -14.19 21.69
CA ASP A 217 -5.51 -13.22 22.78
C ASP A 217 -5.44 -11.78 22.28
N LEU A 218 -4.95 -11.54 21.07
CA LEU A 218 -4.98 -10.22 20.43
C LEU A 218 -6.41 -9.74 20.17
N VAL A 219 -7.27 -10.58 19.59
CA VAL A 219 -8.66 -10.20 19.33
C VAL A 219 -9.42 -10.03 20.65
N ARG A 220 -9.20 -10.92 21.63
CA ARG A 220 -9.74 -10.80 22.99
C ARG A 220 -9.32 -9.49 23.65
N PHE A 221 -8.06 -9.12 23.54
CA PHE A 221 -7.52 -7.85 24.06
C PHE A 221 -8.21 -6.63 23.42
N LEU A 222 -8.32 -6.58 22.09
CA LEU A 222 -8.98 -5.46 21.39
C LEU A 222 -10.48 -5.35 21.70
N ASN A 223 -11.12 -6.47 22.06
CA ASN A 223 -12.52 -6.52 22.52
C ASN A 223 -12.74 -5.95 23.92
N LEU A 224 -11.70 -5.73 24.71
CA LEU A 224 -11.83 -5.14 26.06
C LEU A 224 -12.24 -3.67 26.02
N PHE A 225 -12.00 -2.98 24.91
CA PHE A 225 -12.18 -1.54 24.80
C PHE A 225 -13.61 -1.17 24.37
N SER A 226 -14.21 -0.19 25.04
CA SER A 226 -15.55 0.29 24.72
C SER A 226 -15.67 0.84 23.29
N ASN A 227 -14.62 1.47 22.78
CA ASN A 227 -14.46 1.83 21.38
C ASN A 227 -13.35 0.97 20.76
N ARG A 228 -13.73 -0.26 20.34
CA ARG A 228 -12.82 -1.21 19.68
C ARG A 228 -12.08 -0.61 18.49
N ARG A 229 -12.73 0.26 17.70
CA ARG A 229 -12.10 0.90 16.54
C ARG A 229 -10.93 1.79 16.96
N LEU A 230 -11.14 2.68 17.92
CA LEU A 230 -10.07 3.54 18.43
C LEU A 230 -8.92 2.73 19.04
N ALA A 231 -9.23 1.65 19.77
CA ALA A 231 -8.20 0.76 20.32
C ALA A 231 -7.40 0.05 19.23
N THR A 232 -8.08 -0.41 18.16
CA THR A 232 -7.43 -1.02 17.00
C THR A 232 -6.54 -0.02 16.29
N ASP A 233 -7.01 1.19 16.02
CA ASP A 233 -6.23 2.25 15.37
C ASP A 233 -4.96 2.58 16.20
N ILE A 234 -5.09 2.71 17.52
CA ILE A 234 -3.96 2.97 18.42
C ILE A 234 -2.99 1.79 18.43
N PHE A 235 -3.50 0.56 18.55
CA PHE A 235 -2.66 -0.64 18.57
C PHE A 235 -1.86 -0.75 17.28
N THR A 236 -2.49 -0.58 16.11
CA THR A 236 -1.81 -0.59 14.81
C THR A 236 -0.67 0.43 14.78
N ILE A 237 -0.93 1.68 15.16
CA ILE A 237 0.12 2.73 15.13
C ILE A 237 1.30 2.39 16.06
N VAL A 238 1.00 1.90 17.26
CA VAL A 238 2.01 1.52 18.25
C VAL A 238 2.83 0.34 17.75
N GLU A 239 2.15 -0.67 17.22
CA GLU A 239 2.76 -1.90 16.78
C GLU A 239 3.60 -1.71 15.51
N ASP A 240 3.12 -0.93 14.55
CA ASP A 240 3.89 -0.49 13.38
C ASP A 240 5.14 0.26 13.83
N SER A 241 5.01 1.15 14.83
CA SER A 241 6.16 1.89 15.35
C SER A 241 7.21 0.97 15.98
N ARG A 242 6.80 -0.13 16.63
CA ARG A 242 7.69 -1.13 17.21
C ARG A 242 8.40 -1.90 16.10
N VAL A 243 7.61 -2.49 15.19
CA VAL A 243 8.08 -3.31 14.08
C VAL A 243 9.01 -2.53 13.17
N ASP A 244 8.64 -1.32 12.76
CA ASP A 244 9.47 -0.47 11.89
C ASP A 244 10.82 -0.12 12.53
N SER A 245 10.83 0.10 13.85
CA SER A 245 12.06 0.38 14.60
C SER A 245 12.97 -0.85 14.65
N LEU A 246 12.39 -2.03 14.91
CA LEU A 246 13.11 -3.30 14.90
C LEU A 246 13.65 -3.63 13.50
N ILE A 247 12.87 -3.42 12.44
CA ILE A 247 13.32 -3.60 11.05
C ILE A 247 14.55 -2.74 10.78
N LYS A 248 14.49 -1.43 11.08
CA LYS A 248 15.61 -0.50 10.83
C LYS A 248 16.84 -0.83 11.66
N GLN A 249 16.66 -1.45 12.83
CA GLN A 249 17.76 -1.86 13.70
C GLN A 249 18.43 -3.17 13.24
N TRP A 250 17.64 -4.21 12.99
CA TRP A 250 18.13 -5.56 12.70
C TRP A 250 18.46 -5.76 11.22
N TYR A 251 17.75 -5.08 10.31
CA TYR A 251 17.92 -5.20 8.86
C TYR A 251 18.52 -3.94 8.24
N ARG A 252 19.80 -3.67 8.55
CA ARG A 252 20.53 -2.48 8.04
C ARG A 252 20.54 -2.36 6.52
N GLY A 253 20.48 -3.47 5.79
CA GLY A 253 20.49 -3.49 4.33
C GLY A 253 19.27 -2.85 3.67
N ILE A 254 18.10 -2.82 4.34
CA ILE A 254 16.89 -2.17 3.82
C ILE A 254 16.58 -0.84 4.53
N SER A 255 17.22 -0.57 5.68
CA SER A 255 16.90 0.59 6.52
C SER A 255 16.88 1.93 5.79
N HIS A 256 17.80 2.17 4.85
CA HIS A 256 17.84 3.42 4.09
C HIS A 256 16.62 3.56 3.17
N ASP A 257 16.32 2.52 2.40
CA ASP A 257 15.17 2.50 1.49
C ASP A 257 13.85 2.59 2.27
N TYR A 258 13.79 1.93 3.42
CA TYR A 258 12.67 1.99 4.36
C TYR A 258 12.42 3.43 4.84
N SER A 259 13.47 4.11 5.30
CA SER A 259 13.39 5.51 5.75
C SER A 259 12.98 6.47 4.62
N ASN A 260 13.44 6.24 3.39
CA ASN A 260 13.03 7.06 2.25
C ASN A 260 11.54 6.93 1.94
N ILE A 261 11.00 5.71 2.00
CA ILE A 261 9.58 5.47 1.81
C ILE A 261 8.74 6.04 2.96
N GLN A 262 9.21 5.93 4.22
CA GLN A 262 8.55 6.59 5.36
C GLN A 262 8.54 8.11 5.22
N ALA A 263 9.64 8.72 4.76
CA ALA A 263 9.73 10.16 4.52
C ALA A 263 8.78 10.63 3.41
N GLU A 264 8.65 9.85 2.33
CA GLU A 264 7.69 10.12 1.27
C GLU A 264 6.25 10.00 1.79
N ALA A 265 5.93 8.95 2.55
CA ALA A 265 4.63 8.78 3.18
C ALA A 265 4.29 9.93 4.13
N LEU A 266 5.28 10.45 4.87
CA LEU A 266 5.14 11.63 5.72
C LEU A 266 4.86 12.91 4.91
N SER A 267 5.51 13.08 3.76
CA SER A 267 5.41 14.29 2.92
C SER A 267 4.02 14.54 2.34
N ILE A 268 3.24 13.48 2.12
CA ILE A 268 1.88 13.56 1.56
C ILE A 268 0.78 13.60 2.62
N ARG A 269 1.13 13.54 3.91
CA ARG A 269 0.13 13.51 4.99
C ARG A 269 -0.62 14.83 5.11
N PRO A 270 -1.93 14.79 5.38
CA PRO A 270 -2.74 16.00 5.58
C PRO A 270 -2.22 16.82 6.79
N PRO A 271 -2.36 18.14 6.77
CA PRO A 271 -1.94 19.00 7.88
C PRO A 271 -2.71 18.64 9.15
N ILE A 272 -2.03 18.62 10.30
CA ILE A 272 -2.64 18.25 11.60
C ILE A 272 -3.84 19.15 11.92
N THR A 273 -3.80 20.41 11.48
CA THR A 273 -4.84 21.42 11.70
C THR A 273 -6.17 21.10 11.02
N SER A 274 -6.22 20.17 10.05
CA SER A 274 -7.47 19.77 9.39
C SER A 274 -8.30 18.75 10.19
N HIS A 275 -7.80 18.28 11.34
CA HIS A 275 -8.40 17.19 12.11
C HIS A 275 -9.11 17.70 13.36
N SER A 276 -10.05 16.92 13.90
CA SER A 276 -10.54 17.11 15.27
C SER A 276 -9.41 16.90 16.29
N LEU A 277 -9.58 17.32 17.55
CA LEU A 277 -8.51 17.20 18.55
C LEU A 277 -8.02 15.75 18.74
N ARG A 278 -8.93 14.78 18.74
CA ARG A 278 -8.58 13.36 18.88
C ARG A 278 -7.88 12.84 17.62
N GLU A 279 -8.40 13.15 16.44
CA GLU A 279 -7.78 12.75 15.17
C GLU A 279 -6.41 13.39 15.00
N ALA A 280 -6.21 14.63 15.45
CA ALA A 280 -4.92 15.30 15.48
C ALA A 280 -3.91 14.58 16.37
N LEU A 281 -4.34 14.05 17.53
CA LEU A 281 -3.48 13.22 18.38
C LEU A 281 -3.06 11.94 17.64
N LEU A 282 -4.01 11.22 17.05
CA LEU A 282 -3.71 9.98 16.30
C LEU A 282 -2.80 10.26 15.10
N GLU A 283 -3.04 11.35 14.37
CA GLU A 283 -2.19 11.78 13.27
C GLU A 283 -0.76 12.07 13.73
N ILE A 284 -0.58 12.70 14.89
CA ILE A 284 0.76 12.91 15.48
C ILE A 284 1.40 11.58 15.87
N MET A 285 0.64 10.61 16.38
CA MET A 285 1.17 9.27 16.66
C MET A 285 1.68 8.59 15.39
N VAL A 286 0.93 8.69 14.27
CA VAL A 286 1.40 8.16 12.97
C VAL A 286 2.66 8.88 12.50
N ARG A 287 2.73 10.21 12.68
CA ARG A 287 3.94 10.96 12.32
C ARG A 287 5.15 10.52 13.18
N LEU A 288 4.94 10.24 14.47
CA LEU A 288 5.98 9.72 15.38
C LEU A 288 6.44 8.31 15.02
N SER A 289 5.58 7.46 14.43
CA SER A 289 5.98 6.13 13.95
C SER A 289 6.84 6.19 12.68
N LEU A 290 6.56 7.15 11.79
CA LEU A 290 7.33 7.41 10.57
C LEU A 290 8.66 8.12 10.86
N GLU A 291 8.62 9.17 11.70
CA GLU A 291 9.76 9.99 12.09
C GLU A 291 9.72 10.26 13.60
N PRO A 292 10.61 9.66 14.41
CA PRO A 292 10.60 9.77 15.88
C PRO A 292 10.79 11.19 16.44
N SER A 293 11.11 12.17 15.60
CA SER A 293 11.34 13.55 15.99
C SER A 293 10.45 14.49 15.19
N GLY A 294 9.58 15.22 15.88
CA GLY A 294 8.78 16.28 15.27
C GLY A 294 8.40 17.35 16.26
N ARG A 295 8.17 18.56 15.75
CA ARG A 295 7.57 19.67 16.49
C ARG A 295 6.33 20.12 15.75
N TRP A 296 5.22 20.16 16.46
CA TRP A 296 3.92 20.52 15.90
C TRP A 296 3.30 21.63 16.71
N LEU A 297 2.69 22.58 16.01
CA LEU A 297 1.78 23.53 16.63
C LEU A 297 0.54 22.74 17.05
N VAL A 298 0.13 22.87 18.31
CA VAL A 298 -1.00 22.09 18.87
C VAL A 298 -1.74 22.92 19.90
N PRO A 299 -3.08 22.81 19.99
CA PRO A 299 -3.84 23.48 21.03
C PRO A 299 -3.33 23.12 22.43
N SER A 300 -3.42 24.06 23.37
CA SER A 300 -2.90 23.90 24.74
C SER A 300 -3.40 22.62 25.43
N ILE A 301 -4.66 22.25 25.18
CA ILE A 301 -5.30 21.02 25.68
C ILE A 301 -4.59 19.73 25.27
N LEU A 302 -3.84 19.73 24.16
CA LEU A 302 -3.09 18.56 23.67
C LEU A 302 -1.64 18.51 24.19
N ARG A 303 -1.08 19.57 24.80
CA ARG A 303 0.34 19.60 25.20
C ARG A 303 0.72 18.45 26.13
N THR A 304 -0.02 18.26 27.22
CA THR A 304 0.24 17.17 28.17
C THR A 304 -0.02 15.79 27.55
N PRO A 305 -1.16 15.54 26.88
CA PRO A 305 -1.35 14.29 26.13
C PRO A 305 -0.21 13.95 25.16
N LEU A 306 0.26 14.93 24.40
CA LEU A 306 1.31 14.71 23.42
C LEU A 306 2.67 14.44 24.06
N HIS A 307 2.99 15.11 25.17
CA HIS A 307 4.20 14.79 25.92
C HIS A 307 4.21 13.33 26.38
N LEU A 308 3.10 12.87 26.98
CA LEU A 308 2.96 11.48 27.41
C LEU A 308 3.02 10.50 26.23
N THR A 309 2.37 10.86 25.11
CA THR A 309 2.40 10.08 23.87
C THR A 309 3.82 9.91 23.35
N GLY A 310 4.60 10.98 23.28
CA GLY A 310 6.00 10.92 22.86
C GLY A 310 6.87 10.04 23.76
N VAL A 311 6.66 10.10 25.08
CA VAL A 311 7.36 9.23 26.05
C VAL A 311 6.99 7.75 25.83
N ILE A 312 5.72 7.43 25.59
CA ILE A 312 5.28 6.06 25.33
C ILE A 312 5.85 5.56 23.98
N MET A 313 5.70 6.33 22.90
CA MET A 313 6.18 5.95 21.57
C MET A 313 7.70 5.75 21.54
N SER A 314 8.47 6.65 22.16
CA SER A 314 9.94 6.50 22.23
C SER A 314 10.39 5.24 22.98
N ARG A 315 9.64 4.79 23.99
CA ARG A 315 9.91 3.52 24.68
C ARG A 315 9.63 2.33 23.77
N ILE A 316 8.49 2.34 23.06
CA ILE A 316 8.10 1.28 22.14
C ILE A 316 9.12 1.05 21.03
N GLN A 317 9.80 2.12 20.59
CA GLN A 317 10.85 2.08 19.56
C GLN A 317 12.19 1.50 20.05
N SER A 318 12.29 1.01 21.29
CA SER A 318 13.50 0.38 21.84
C SER A 318 13.65 -1.09 21.41
N PRO A 319 14.87 -1.63 21.28
CA PRO A 319 15.10 -3.00 20.78
C PRO A 319 14.54 -4.14 21.62
N GLU A 320 14.33 -3.91 22.91
CA GLU A 320 13.94 -4.95 23.86
C GLU A 320 12.42 -5.09 23.98
N THR A 321 11.64 -4.32 23.20
CA THR A 321 10.19 -4.31 23.31
C THR A 321 9.54 -5.45 22.55
N GLY A 322 8.56 -6.07 23.21
CA GLY A 322 7.71 -7.11 22.65
C GLY A 322 6.28 -6.63 22.41
N ILE A 323 5.47 -7.51 21.85
CA ILE A 323 4.04 -7.26 21.60
C ILE A 323 3.25 -6.93 22.88
N GLY A 324 3.67 -7.46 24.03
CA GLY A 324 3.08 -7.12 25.32
C GLY A 324 3.27 -5.64 25.68
N ASP A 325 4.39 -5.03 25.30
CA ASP A 325 4.61 -3.59 25.52
C ASP A 325 3.72 -2.76 24.60
N SER A 326 3.48 -3.21 23.36
CA SER A 326 2.50 -2.59 22.46
C SER A 326 1.08 -2.63 23.05
N ALA A 327 0.69 -3.74 23.69
CA ALA A 327 -0.59 -3.85 24.37
C ALA A 327 -0.70 -2.87 25.56
N GLU A 328 0.34 -2.73 26.37
CA GLU A 328 0.37 -1.75 27.46
C GLU A 328 0.28 -0.31 26.95
N ALA A 329 1.10 0.04 25.97
CA ALA A 329 1.06 1.35 25.33
C ALA A 329 -0.32 1.64 24.76
N THR A 330 -0.98 0.63 24.17
CA THR A 330 -2.36 0.75 23.68
C THR A 330 -3.34 1.09 24.79
N ILE A 331 -3.28 0.42 25.96
CA ILE A 331 -4.15 0.73 27.11
C ILE A 331 -3.96 2.19 27.55
N LEU A 332 -2.70 2.61 27.73
CA LEU A 332 -2.36 3.94 28.20
C LEU A 332 -2.81 5.04 27.21
N LEU A 333 -2.51 4.85 25.93
CA LEU A 333 -2.83 5.80 24.87
C LEU A 333 -4.34 5.84 24.57
N TYR A 334 -5.04 4.70 24.66
CA TYR A 334 -6.49 4.66 24.53
C TYR A 334 -7.17 5.49 25.62
N HIS A 335 -6.75 5.33 26.88
CA HIS A 335 -7.31 6.11 27.98
C HIS A 335 -7.03 7.60 27.85
N LEU A 336 -5.84 7.95 27.35
CA LEU A 336 -5.47 9.32 27.03
C LEU A 336 -6.37 9.90 25.93
N ALA A 337 -6.48 9.20 24.79
CA ALA A 337 -7.24 9.63 23.62
C ALA A 337 -8.75 9.70 23.88
N SER A 338 -9.29 8.80 24.71
CA SER A 338 -10.71 8.75 25.07
C SER A 338 -11.17 9.97 25.88
N ARG A 339 -10.25 10.64 26.58
CA ARG A 339 -10.52 11.88 27.33
C ARG A 339 -10.50 13.13 26.45
N ILE A 340 -10.03 13.02 25.21
CA ILE A 340 -9.95 14.13 24.27
C ILE A 340 -11.27 14.21 23.48
N PRO A 341 -11.87 15.40 23.32
CA PRO A 341 -13.05 15.58 22.49
C PRO A 341 -12.83 15.11 21.05
N GLY A 342 -13.82 14.42 20.49
CA GLY A 342 -13.79 13.97 19.09
C GLY A 342 -14.34 15.01 18.10
N ASP A 343 -14.63 16.23 18.54
CA ASP A 343 -15.23 17.30 17.74
C ASP A 343 -14.29 18.51 17.62
N HIS A 344 -14.65 19.46 16.75
CA HIS A 344 -13.89 20.69 16.53
C HIS A 344 -14.22 21.81 17.53
N SER A 345 -15.10 21.56 18.52
CA SER A 345 -15.77 22.61 19.30
C SER A 345 -14.90 23.33 20.34
N ARG A 346 -13.67 22.86 20.60
CA ARG A 346 -12.78 23.36 21.66
C ARG A 346 -11.36 23.73 21.18
N ILE A 347 -11.21 24.13 19.92
CA ILE A 347 -9.91 24.58 19.41
C ILE A 347 -9.70 26.04 19.84
N ASP A 348 -9.22 26.24 21.06
CA ASP A 348 -8.46 27.45 21.38
C ASP A 348 -7.22 27.46 20.47
N SER A 349 -6.90 28.59 19.84
CA SER A 349 -5.92 28.78 18.78
C SER A 349 -4.73 27.79 18.76
N TRP A 350 -4.35 27.35 17.55
CA TRP A 350 -3.13 26.56 17.33
C TRP A 350 -1.90 27.43 17.64
N GLU A 351 -1.30 27.25 18.82
CA GLU A 351 -0.17 28.05 19.31
C GLU A 351 1.09 27.20 19.54
N VAL A 352 2.26 27.85 19.53
CA VAL A 352 3.61 27.25 19.57
C VAL A 352 3.93 26.54 20.87
#